data_AF-G5IXN9-F1
#
_entry.id   AF-G5IXN9-F1
#
_cell.length_a   1.000
_cell.length_b   1.000
_cell.length_c   1.000
_cell.angle_alpha   90.00
_cell.angle_beta   90.00
_cell.angle_gamma   90.00
#
_symmetry.space_group_name_H-M   'P 1'
#
loop_
_entity.id
_entity.type
_entity.pdbx_description
1 polymer ?
#
loop_
_entity_poly.entity_id
_entity_poly.type
_entity_poly.pdbx_seq_one_letter_code
_entity_poly.pdbx_strand_id
1 'polypeptide(L)' 'MFLLFCGGVLLWIVYGLFLGDIPVIMTNVATFILAFPILVLKLKYK' A
#
# COMPACT_ATOMS: atom_id res chain seq x y z
N MET A 1 -3.99 13.31 -0.37
CA MET A 1 -4.00 12.38 -1.52
C MET A 1 -3.07 11.17 -1.32
N PHE A 2 -1.75 11.33 -1.25
CA PHE A 2 -0.83 10.18 -1.21
C PHE A 2 -0.95 9.31 0.07
N LEU A 3 -1.23 9.94 1.21
CA LEU A 3 -1.56 9.25 2.48
C LEU A 3 -2.78 8.34 2.35
N LEU A 4 -3.86 8.84 1.74
CA LEU A 4 -5.08 8.06 1.48
C LEU A 4 -4.82 6.92 0.50
N PHE A 5 -3.96 7.14 -0.50
CA PHE A 5 -3.55 6.08 -1.42
C PHE A 5 -2.81 4.95 -0.68
N CYS A 6 -1.76 5.26 0.09
CA CYS A 6 -1.05 4.26 0.88
C CYS A 6 -1.97 3.54 1.89
N GLY A 7 -2.88 4.28 2.53
CA GLY A 7 -3.89 3.69 3.42
C GLY A 7 -4.85 2.74 2.68
N GLY A 8 -5.33 3.12 1.50
CA GLY A 8 -6.17 2.27 0.66
C GLY A 8 -5.46 0.99 0.21
N VAL A 9 -4.19 1.09 -0.21
CA VAL A 9 -3.37 -0.09 -0.58
C VAL A 9 -3.20 -1.03 0.62
N LEU A 10 -2.96 -0.51 1.82
CA LEU A 10 -2.91 -1.33 3.04
C LEU A 10 -4.23 -2.07 3.29
N LEU A 11 -5.36 -1.39 3.13
CA LEU A 11 -6.67 -2.01 3.28
C LEU A 11 -6.92 -3.12 2.24
N TRP A 12 -6.44 -2.95 1.00
CA TRP A 12 -6.50 -4.00 -0.02
C TRP A 12 -5.66 -5.22 0.30
N ILE A 13 -4.49 -5.05 0.94
CA ILE A 13 -3.68 -6.17 1.43
C ILE A 13 -4.47 -6.95 2.50
N VAL A 14 -5.05 -6.24 3.46
CA VAL A 14 -5.88 -6.85 4.53
C VAL A 14 -7.09 -7.56 3.93
N TYR A 15 -7.75 -6.95 2.96
CA TYR A 15 -8.86 -7.55 2.22
C TYR A 15 -8.43 -8.83 1.48
N GLY A 16 -7.31 -8.80 0.74
CA GLY A 16 -6.78 -9.98 0.06
C GLY A 16 -6.45 -11.13 1.02
N LEU A 17 -5.95 -10.82 2.22
CA LEU A 17 -5.73 -11.80 3.28
C LEU A 17 -7.03 -12.46 3.75
N PHE A 18 -8.12 -11.69 3.90
CA PHE A 18 -9.43 -12.26 4.26
C PHE A 18 -10.00 -13.20 3.20
N LEU A 19 -9.70 -12.95 1.92
CA LEU A 19 -10.15 -13.80 0.82
C LEU A 19 -9.19 -14.95 0.47
N GLY A 20 -7.96 -14.94 1.01
CA GLY A 20 -6.91 -15.85 0.58
C GLY A 20 -6.47 -15.62 -0.88
N ASP A 21 -6.67 -14.42 -1.42
CA ASP A 21 -6.37 -14.07 -2.81
C ASP A 21 -4.91 -13.62 -2.95
N ILE A 22 -4.05 -14.58 -3.30
CA ILE A 22 -2.61 -14.38 -3.49
C ILE A 22 -2.31 -13.28 -4.53
N PRO A 23 -2.92 -13.27 -5.73
CA PRO A 23 -2.75 -12.17 -6.69
C PRO A 23 -3.01 -10.78 -6.12
N VAL A 24 -4.12 -10.61 -5.37
CA VAL A 24 -4.47 -9.31 -4.76
C VAL A 24 -3.44 -8.90 -3.71
N ILE A 25 -2.99 -9.84 -2.88
CA ILE A 25 -1.97 -9.57 -1.87
C ILE A 25 -0.64 -9.18 -2.53
N MET A 26 -0.15 -9.98 -3.48
CA MET A 26 1.16 -9.78 -4.11
C MET A 26 1.26 -8.42 -4.80
N THR A 27 0.24 -8.06 -5.59
CA THR A 27 0.23 -6.80 -6.35
C THR A 27 0.14 -5.56 -5.43
N ASN A 28 -0.67 -5.61 -4.38
CA ASN A 28 -0.79 -4.50 -3.44
C ASN A 28 0.42 -4.38 -2.52
N VAL A 29 1.05 -5.49 -2.11
CA VAL A 29 2.32 -5.47 -1.35
C VAL A 29 3.43 -4.84 -2.19
N ALA A 30 3.60 -5.26 -3.45
CA ALA A 30 4.60 -4.66 -4.35
C ALA A 30 4.35 -3.15 -4.52
N THR A 31 3.10 -2.76 -4.71
CA THR A 31 2.69 -1.35 -4.80
C THR A 31 3.02 -0.58 -3.51
N PHE A 32 2.75 -1.17 -2.34
CA PHE A 32 3.01 -0.53 -1.05
C PHE A 32 4.50 -0.32 -0.80
N ILE A 33 5.35 -1.29 -1.16
CA ILE A 33 6.81 -1.19 -1.05
C ILE A 33 7.37 -0.02 -1.87
N LEU A 34 6.79 0.26 -3.05
CA LEU A 34 7.20 1.38 -3.88
C LEU A 34 6.62 2.72 -3.40
N ALA A 35 5.37 2.72 -2.94
CA ALA A 35 4.67 3.94 -2.51
C ALA A 35 5.12 4.42 -1.13
N PHE A 36 5.41 3.52 -0.20
CA PHE A 36 5.74 3.89 1.17
C PHE A 36 7.00 4.79 1.29
N PRO A 37 8.12 4.51 0.61
CA PRO A 37 9.27 5.41 0.60
C PRO A 37 8.94 6.80 0.06
N ILE A 38 8.12 6.91 -0.99
CA ILE A 38 7.69 8.20 -1.55
C ILE A 38 6.90 8.98 -0.50
N LEU A 39 6.01 8.31 0.23
CA LEU A 39 5.27 8.94 1.33
C LEU A 39 6.22 9.43 2.43
N VAL A 40 7.16 8.59 2.86
CA VAL A 40 8.16 8.95 3.89
C VAL A 40 8.98 10.16 3.46
N LEU A 41 9.49 10.17 2.23
CA LEU A 41 10.25 11.29 1.70
C LEU A 41 9.40 12.57 1.63
N LYS A 42 8.15 12.47 1.17
CA LYS A 42 7.23 13.61 1.11
C LYS A 42 6.93 14.18 2.51
N LEU A 43 6.78 13.34 3.51
CA LEU A 43 6.55 13.79 4.90
C LEU A 43 7.83 14.37 5.53
N LYS A 44 8.99 13.80 5.21
CA LYS A 44 10.29 14.25 5.75
C LYS A 44 10.77 15.57 5.15
N TYR A 45 10.55 15.76 3.85
CA TYR A 45 11.12 16.89 3.10
C TYR A 45 10.12 17.99 2.70
N LYS A 46 8.85 17.87 3.12
CA LYS A 46 7.72 18.78 2.85
C LYS A 46 7.61 19.33 1.42
#